data_AF-A0A0Q7IK94-F1
#
_entry.id   AF-A0A0Q7IK94-F1
#
_cell.length_a   1.000
_cell.length_b   1.000
_cell.length_c   1.000
_cell.angle_alpha   90.00
_cell.angle_beta   90.00
_cell.angle_gamma   90.00
#
_symmetry.space_group_name_H-M   'P 1'
#
loop_
_entity.id
_entity.type
_entity.pdbx_description
1 polymer ?
#
loop_
_entity_poly.entity_id
_entity_poly.type
_entity_poly.pdbx_seq_one_letter_code
_entity_poly.pdbx_strand_id
1 'polypeptide(L)'
;MQINRYLPNDTYVDCISDDYAIEVDFSNKWAEAIGQSLMYAAELERLPGIILICRAGEDESNCLKHGYHIEQTVNWWRIPMTVWHCGADDVHLADCRRVEYMQE
;
A
#
# COMPACT_ATOMS: atom_id res chain seq x y z
N MET A 1 -7.94 -14.09 -2.11
CA MET A 1 -7.36 -13.11 -1.17
C MET A 1 -7.51 -13.65 0.24
N GLN A 2 -6.41 -13.76 0.97
CA GLN A 2 -6.39 -14.04 2.41
C GLN A 2 -6.21 -12.71 3.14
N ILE A 3 -6.91 -12.53 4.25
CA ILE A 3 -6.83 -11.33 5.08
C ILE A 3 -6.19 -11.75 6.40
N ASN A 4 -5.41 -10.86 7.03
CA ASN A 4 -5.04 -10.97 8.43
C ASN A 4 -4.23 -12.23 8.75
N ARG A 5 -2.99 -12.31 8.25
CA ARG A 5 -2.14 -13.51 8.38
C ARG A 5 -0.85 -13.23 9.15
N TYR A 6 -0.60 -14.03 10.18
CA TYR A 6 0.70 -14.10 10.83
C TYR A 6 1.75 -14.78 9.93
N LEU A 7 2.93 -14.16 9.87
CA LEU A 7 4.08 -14.65 9.13
C LEU A 7 5.08 -15.32 10.08
N PRO A 8 5.98 -16.19 9.57
CA PRO A 8 6.97 -16.90 10.38
C PRO A 8 7.93 -15.99 11.18
N ASN A 9 8.07 -14.73 10.77
CA ASN A 9 8.91 -13.71 11.41
C ASN A 9 8.17 -12.90 12.49
N ASP A 10 7.06 -13.42 13.04
CA ASP A 10 6.20 -12.79 14.05
C ASP A 10 5.57 -11.46 13.62
N THR A 11 5.52 -11.19 12.31
CA THR A 11 4.80 -10.05 11.74
C THR A 11 3.42 -10.47 11.22
N TYR A 12 2.61 -9.47 10.85
CA TYR A 12 1.22 -9.67 10.48
C TYR A 12 0.89 -8.84 9.25
N VAL A 13 0.56 -9.51 8.16
CA VAL A 13 0.17 -8.85 6.91
C VAL A 13 -1.34 -8.71 6.82
N ASP A 14 -1.80 -7.54 6.39
CA ASP A 14 -3.23 -7.24 6.30
C ASP A 14 -3.93 -8.04 5.21
N CYS A 15 -3.35 -8.11 4.01
CA CYS A 15 -3.93 -8.80 2.87
C CYS A 15 -2.88 -9.51 2.00
N ILE A 16 -3.23 -10.69 1.48
CA ILE A 16 -2.40 -11.48 0.57
C ILE A 16 -3.27 -11.92 -0.62
N SER A 17 -2.73 -11.74 -1.82
CA SER A 17 -3.29 -12.27 -3.07
C SER A 17 -2.29 -13.20 -3.74
N ASP A 18 -2.64 -13.67 -4.94
CA ASP A 18 -1.73 -14.52 -5.71
C ASP A 18 -0.45 -13.76 -6.08
N ASP A 19 -0.55 -12.44 -6.31
CA ASP A 19 0.57 -11.61 -6.76
C ASP A 19 1.12 -10.66 -5.69
N TYR A 20 0.31 -10.27 -4.70
CA TYR A 20 0.64 -9.18 -3.78
C TYR A 20 0.65 -9.58 -2.29
N ALA A 21 1.58 -8.98 -1.54
CA ALA A 21 1.50 -8.80 -0.09
C ALA A 21 1.17 -7.32 0.19
N ILE A 22 0.06 -7.07 0.87
CA ILE A 22 -0.58 -5.75 0.94
C ILE A 22 -0.66 -5.29 2.39
N GLU A 23 -0.18 -4.07 2.63
CA GLU A 23 -0.45 -3.31 3.85
C GLU A 23 -1.61 -2.33 3.59
N VAL A 24 -2.52 -2.20 4.56
CA VAL A 24 -3.68 -1.32 4.49
C VAL A 24 -3.56 -0.25 5.55
N ASP A 25 -3.29 0.98 5.14
CA ASP A 25 -2.94 2.02 6.11
C ASP A 25 -3.47 3.40 5.73
N PHE A 26 -3.61 4.25 6.73
CA PHE A 26 -4.05 5.62 6.51
C PHE A 26 -2.94 6.47 5.87
N SER A 27 -3.34 7.47 5.07
CA SER A 27 -2.41 8.26 4.26
C SER A 27 -1.26 8.87 5.08
N ASN A 28 -1.53 9.31 6.30
CA ASN A 28 -0.55 9.92 7.20
C ASN A 28 0.54 8.94 7.69
N LYS A 29 0.37 7.64 7.46
CA LYS A 29 1.33 6.58 7.77
C LYS A 29 2.08 6.05 6.54
N TRP A 30 2.04 6.78 5.42
CA TRP A 30 2.65 6.38 4.15
C TRP A 30 4.06 5.77 4.25
N ALA A 31 4.92 6.26 5.14
CA ALA A 31 6.29 5.76 5.30
C ALA A 31 6.34 4.36 5.96
N GLU A 32 5.47 4.12 6.94
CA GLU A 32 5.31 2.82 7.61
C GLU A 32 4.76 1.79 6.61
N ALA A 33 3.75 2.19 5.83
CA ALA A 33 3.15 1.36 4.78
C ALA A 33 4.17 0.91 3.71
N ILE A 34 5.10 1.77 3.30
CA ILE A 34 6.21 1.37 2.40
C ILE A 34 7.07 0.29 3.06
N GLY A 35 7.54 0.51 4.29
CA GLY A 35 8.44 -0.43 4.96
C GLY A 35 7.80 -1.78 5.19
N GLN A 36 6.56 -1.80 5.67
CA GLN A 36 5.80 -3.02 5.96
C GLN A 36 5.45 -3.79 4.69
N SER A 37 4.89 -3.14 3.68
CA SER A 37 4.56 -3.81 2.41
C SER A 37 5.80 -4.46 1.76
N LEU A 38 6.95 -3.79 1.78
CA LEU A 38 8.22 -4.36 1.29
C LEU A 38 8.67 -5.57 2.08
N MET A 39 8.58 -5.49 3.41
CA MET A 39 8.98 -6.60 4.27
C MET A 39 8.07 -7.82 4.08
N TYR A 40 6.75 -7.63 4.03
CA TYR A 40 5.82 -8.75 3.79
C TYR A 40 6.00 -9.37 2.40
N ALA A 41 6.22 -8.53 1.38
CA ALA A 41 6.48 -8.97 0.01
C ALA A 41 7.74 -9.85 -0.07
N ALA A 42 8.80 -9.47 0.65
CA ALA A 42 10.03 -10.26 0.73
C ALA A 42 9.82 -11.60 1.43
N GLU A 43 9.06 -11.65 2.53
CA GLU A 43 8.77 -12.88 3.27
C GLU A 43 7.86 -13.85 2.48
N LEU A 44 6.96 -13.32 1.66
CA LEU A 44 5.95 -14.11 0.93
C LEU A 44 6.32 -14.41 -0.53
N GLU A 45 7.44 -13.88 -1.02
CA GLU A 45 7.82 -13.92 -2.45
C GLU A 45 6.69 -13.36 -3.34
N ARG A 46 6.26 -12.13 -3.03
CA ARG A 46 5.17 -11.41 -3.73
C ARG A 46 5.60 -9.99 -4.08
N LEU A 47 4.76 -9.27 -4.83
CA LEU A 47 4.91 -7.85 -5.06
C LEU A 47 4.39 -7.04 -3.86
N PRO A 48 5.06 -5.95 -3.47
CA PRO A 48 4.56 -5.08 -2.40
C PRO A 48 3.38 -4.25 -2.89
N GLY A 49 2.32 -4.26 -2.10
CA GLY A 49 1.10 -3.48 -2.32
C GLY A 49 0.75 -2.60 -1.13
N ILE A 50 0.16 -1.44 -1.39
CA ILE A 50 -0.38 -0.55 -0.35
C ILE A 50 -1.80 -0.15 -0.71
N ILE A 51 -2.76 -0.39 0.19
CA ILE A 51 -4.05 0.28 0.15
C ILE A 51 -3.94 1.52 1.05
N LEU A 52 -3.85 2.69 0.43
CA LEU A 52 -3.65 3.96 1.10
C LEU A 52 -4.98 4.68 1.29
N ILE A 53 -5.45 4.76 2.53
CA ILE A 53 -6.78 5.29 2.86
C ILE A 53 -6.69 6.77 3.24
N CYS A 54 -7.41 7.63 2.52
CA CYS A 54 -7.68 9.00 2.92
C CYS A 54 -8.90 9.04 3.84
N ARG A 55 -8.77 9.59 5.06
CA ARG A 55 -9.87 9.57 6.03
C ARG A 55 -10.99 10.55 5.65
N ALA A 56 -12.23 10.20 6.01
CA ALA A 56 -13.34 11.14 5.99
C ALA A 56 -13.00 12.38 6.84
N GLY A 57 -13.15 13.57 6.26
CA GLY A 57 -12.83 14.84 6.93
C GLY A 57 -11.34 15.19 7.00
N GLU A 58 -10.45 14.35 6.44
CA GLU A 58 -9.06 14.75 6.19
C GLU A 58 -9.00 15.69 4.99
N ASP A 59 -8.09 16.67 5.05
CA ASP A 59 -7.81 17.53 3.92
C ASP A 59 -7.23 16.69 2.78
N GLU A 60 -7.94 16.63 1.66
CA GLU A 60 -7.56 15.87 0.46
C GLU A 60 -6.13 16.22 0.00
N SER A 61 -5.69 17.48 0.21
CA SER A 61 -4.34 17.90 -0.14
C SER A 61 -3.26 17.17 0.68
N ASN A 62 -3.53 16.79 1.93
CA ASN A 62 -2.62 15.97 2.72
C ASN A 62 -2.53 14.55 2.16
N CYS A 63 -3.66 13.95 1.81
CA CYS A 63 -3.69 12.62 1.20
C CYS A 63 -2.93 12.57 -0.13
N LEU A 64 -3.11 13.60 -0.98
CA LEU A 64 -2.35 13.77 -2.22
C LEU A 64 -0.85 13.92 -1.96
N LYS A 65 -0.47 14.74 -0.96
CA LYS A 65 0.93 14.91 -0.55
C LYS A 65 1.56 13.60 -0.09
N HIS A 66 0.85 12.80 0.71
CA HIS A 66 1.35 11.50 1.17
C HIS A 66 1.52 10.52 0.00
N GLY A 67 0.56 10.48 -0.93
CA GLY A 67 0.70 9.70 -2.16
C GLY A 67 1.91 10.13 -3.00
N TYR A 68 2.16 11.43 -3.12
CA TYR A 68 3.34 11.97 -3.79
C TYR A 68 4.64 11.56 -3.09
N HIS A 69 4.68 11.53 -1.75
CA HIS A 69 5.86 11.04 -1.02
C HIS A 69 6.14 9.56 -1.29
N ILE A 70 5.10 8.71 -1.39
CA ILE A 70 5.28 7.32 -1.83
C ILE A 70 5.87 7.28 -3.23
N GLU A 71 5.23 7.95 -4.19
CA GLU A 71 5.67 8.01 -5.58
C GLU A 71 7.15 8.42 -5.71
N GLN A 72 7.55 9.52 -5.08
CA GLN A 72 8.93 10.00 -5.13
C GLN A 72 9.91 8.98 -4.55
N THR A 73 9.55 8.34 -3.44
CA THR A 73 10.41 7.37 -2.76
C THR A 73 10.57 6.12 -3.61
N VAL A 74 9.47 5.50 -4.06
CA VAL A 74 9.53 4.24 -4.81
C VAL A 74 10.16 4.43 -6.18
N ASN A 75 9.92 5.56 -6.85
CA ASN A 75 10.55 5.85 -8.14
C ASN A 75 12.05 6.12 -8.00
N TRP A 76 12.47 6.91 -7.00
CA TRP A 76 13.88 7.22 -6.77
C TRP A 76 14.71 5.95 -6.55
N TRP A 77 14.18 5.03 -5.74
CA TRP A 77 14.84 3.77 -5.42
C TRP A 77 14.54 2.64 -6.42
N ARG A 78 13.72 2.90 -7.45
CA ARG A 78 13.28 1.90 -8.45
C ARG A 78 12.65 0.66 -7.81
N ILE A 79 11.81 0.87 -6.83
CA ILE A 79 11.10 -0.19 -6.12
C ILE A 79 9.80 -0.48 -6.89
N PRO A 80 9.58 -1.71 -7.38
CA PRO A 80 8.30 -2.10 -7.96
C PRO A 80 7.24 -2.09 -6.85
N MET A 81 6.14 -1.36 -7.01
CA MET A 81 5.07 -1.27 -6.01
C MET A 81 3.72 -0.93 -6.65
N THR A 82 2.63 -1.47 -6.12
CA THR A 82 1.27 -1.06 -6.50
C THR A 82 0.60 -0.36 -5.33
N VAL A 83 0.00 0.81 -5.58
CA VAL A 83 -0.71 1.59 -4.58
C VAL A 83 -2.15 1.82 -5.03
N TRP A 84 -3.10 1.46 -4.17
CA TRP A 84 -4.51 1.81 -4.32
C TRP A 84 -4.80 3.00 -3.42
N HIS A 85 -5.01 4.18 -4.01
CA HIS A 85 -5.43 5.37 -3.27
C HIS A 85 -6.95 5.35 -3.13
N CYS A 86 -7.43 5.14 -1.90
CA CYS A 86 -8.85 5.05 -1.59
C CYS A 86 -9.31 6.28 -0.82
N GLY A 87 -10.33 6.97 -1.32
CA GLY A 87 -11.08 8.00 -0.62
C GLY A 87 -12.03 7.44 0.43
N ALA A 88 -12.67 8.33 1.18
CA ALA A 88 -13.59 7.98 2.25
C ALA A 88 -14.83 7.20 1.78
N ASP A 89 -15.24 7.42 0.53
CA ASP A 89 -16.43 6.81 -0.07
C ASP A 89 -16.10 5.55 -0.91
N ASP A 90 -14.81 5.22 -1.05
CA ASP A 90 -14.36 4.06 -1.81
C ASP A 90 -14.48 2.80 -0.96
N VAL A 91 -15.55 2.04 -1.18
CA VAL A 91 -15.86 0.81 -0.41
C VAL A 91 -15.39 -0.47 -1.10
N HIS A 92 -14.98 -0.39 -2.37
CA HIS A 92 -14.33 -1.49 -3.10
C HIS A 92 -12.98 -1.05 -3.67
N LEU A 93 -12.05 -2.01 -3.83
CA LEU A 93 -10.76 -1.76 -4.48
C LEU A 93 -10.86 -1.22 -5.91
N ALA A 94 -11.96 -1.53 -6.60
CA ALA A 94 -12.24 -1.04 -7.95
C ALA A 94 -12.62 0.45 -7.97
N ASP A 95 -13.05 1.00 -6.83
CA ASP A 95 -13.39 2.42 -6.68
C ASP A 95 -12.11 3.26 -6.43
N CYS A 96 -11.08 2.64 -5.85
CA CYS A 96 -9.80 3.30 -5.57
C CYS A 96 -8.97 3.57 -6.83
N ARG A 97 -8.20 4.66 -6.83
CA ARG A 97 -7.21 4.94 -7.88
C ARG A 97 -6.00 4.04 -7.72
N ARG A 98 -5.86 3.05 -8.60
CA ARG A 98 -4.66 2.18 -8.69
C ARG A 98 -3.54 2.87 -9.46
N VAL A 99 -2.35 2.89 -8.88
CA VAL A 99 -1.10 3.34 -9.52
C VAL A 99 -0.07 2.24 -9.38
N GLU A 100 0.60 1.92 -10.48
CA GLU A 100 1.67 0.94 -10.53
C GLU A 100 2.99 1.67 -10.78
N TYR A 101 3.92 1.50 -9.85
CA TYR A 101 5.26 2.05 -9.94
C TYR A 101 6.20 0.95 -10.38
N MET A 102 6.93 1.23 -11.47
CA MET A 102 7.97 0.37 -12.04
C MET A 102 7.56 -1.11 -12.10
N GLN A 103 6.58 -1.41 -12.93
CA GLN A 103 6.48 -2.71 -13.60
C GLN A 103 6.92 -2.50 -15.06
N GLU A 104 7.59 -3.48 -15.65
CA GLU A 104 8.30 -3.40 -16.95
C GLU A 104 7.57 -2.64 -18.06
#